data_AF-A0A523WP07-F1
#
_entry.id   AF-A0A523WP07-F1
#
_cell.length_a   1.000
_cell.length_b   1.000
_cell.length_c   1.000
_cell.angle_alpha   90.00
_cell.angle_beta   90.00
_cell.angle_gamma   90.00
#
_symmetry.space_group_name_H-M   'P 1'
#
loop_
_entity.id
_entity.type
_entity.pdbx_description
1 polymer ?
#
loop_
_entity_poly.entity_id
_entity_poly.type
_entity_poly.pdbx_seq_one_letter_code
_entity_poly.pdbx_strand_id
1 'polypeptide(L)' 'MSEKPAEVKKVADYAADMTLPAKLRTDAIEQLGNISTREAFLALLELAANEGLITKERDLALKKAREVLKRTSL' A
#
# COMPACT_ATOMS: atom_id res chain seq x y z
N MET A 1 15.10 10.86 -10.13
CA MET A 1 14.04 10.70 -9.13
C MET A 1 12.83 10.18 -9.88
N SER A 2 12.45 8.91 -9.74
CA SER A 2 11.22 8.41 -10.37
C SER A 2 10.05 9.11 -9.74
N GLU A 3 9.32 9.91 -10.51
CA GLU A 3 8.00 10.39 -10.16
C GLU A 3 7.15 9.16 -9.84
N LYS A 4 6.91 8.88 -8.54
CA LYS A 4 5.82 7.99 -8.14
C LYS A 4 4.57 8.58 -8.84
N PRO A 5 3.77 7.80 -9.61
CA PRO A 5 2.53 8.30 -10.17
C PRO A 5 1.79 9.01 -9.04
N ALA A 6 1.48 10.30 -9.19
CA ALA A 6 1.07 11.16 -8.08
C ALA A 6 -0.11 10.56 -7.28
N GLU A 7 -0.91 9.71 -7.94
CA GLU A 7 -1.99 8.92 -7.37
C GLU A 7 -1.51 7.85 -6.37
N VAL A 8 -0.50 7.05 -6.69
CA VAL A 8 0.03 6.01 -5.79
C VAL A 8 0.54 6.62 -4.50
N LYS A 9 1.26 7.75 -4.59
CA LYS A 9 1.78 8.45 -3.42
C LYS A 9 0.64 8.96 -2.54
N LYS A 10 -0.39 9.59 -3.11
CA LYS A 10 -1.56 10.06 -2.36
C LYS A 10 -2.28 8.93 -1.63
N VAL A 11 -2.49 7.79 -2.28
CA VAL A 11 -3.15 6.64 -1.64
C VAL A 11 -2.27 6.03 -0.55
N ALA A 12 -0.95 5.98 -0.74
CA ALA A 12 -0.01 5.53 0.28
C ALA A 12 0.04 6.45 1.51
N ASP A 13 0.06 7.77 1.28
CA ASP A 13 0.01 8.76 2.37
C ASP A 13 -1.29 8.60 3.18
N TYR A 14 -2.42 8.36 2.50
CA TYR A 14 -3.71 8.08 3.14
C TYR A 14 -3.71 6.76 3.93
N ALA A 15 -3.08 5.71 3.41
CA ALA A 15 -2.94 4.43 4.10
C ALA A 15 -2.05 4.53 5.36
N ALA A 16 -1.10 5.48 5.40
CA ALA A 16 -0.20 5.70 6.52
C ALA A 16 -0.74 6.68 7.58
N ASP A 17 -1.85 7.38 7.29
CA ASP A 17 -2.36 8.43 8.16
C ASP A 17 -3.17 7.88 9.34
N MET A 18 -2.51 7.80 10.50
CA MET A 18 -3.10 7.32 11.75
C MET A 18 -4.21 8.21 12.32
N THR A 19 -4.43 9.41 11.78
CA THR A 19 -5.58 10.26 12.14
C THR A 19 -6.88 9.77 11.50
N LEU A 20 -6.78 8.96 10.45
CA LEU A 20 -7.93 8.36 9.79
C LEU A 20 -8.41 7.10 10.51
N PRO A 21 -9.71 6.78 10.43
CA PRO A 21 -10.23 5.49 10.88
C PRO A 21 -9.51 4.32 10.20
N ALA A 22 -9.27 3.23 10.95
CA ALA A 22 -8.61 2.03 10.44
C ALA A 22 -9.24 1.48 9.15
N LYS A 23 -10.57 1.57 9.01
CA LYS A 23 -11.29 1.15 7.80
C LYS A 23 -10.80 1.90 6.55
N LEU A 24 -10.65 3.23 6.65
CA LEU A 24 -10.19 4.07 5.54
C LEU A 24 -8.75 3.76 5.15
N ARG A 25 -7.89 3.46 6.14
CA ARG A 25 -6.52 3.02 5.89
C ARG A 25 -6.48 1.65 5.20
N THR A 26 -7.27 0.68 5.67
CA THR A 26 -7.36 -0.63 5.03
C THR A 26 -7.89 -0.55 3.60
N ASP A 27 -8.91 0.28 3.34
CA ASP A 27 -9.45 0.47 1.99
C ASP A 27 -8.38 1.06 1.05
N ALA A 28 -7.54 1.99 1.53
CA ALA A 28 -6.43 2.52 0.77
C ALA A 28 -5.31 1.49 0.49
N ILE A 29 -5.01 0.61 1.45
CA ILE A 29 -4.08 -0.52 1.24
C ILE A 29 -4.63 -1.46 0.15
N GLU A 30 -5.93 -1.74 0.15
CA GLU A 30 -6.55 -2.54 -0.91
C GLU A 30 -6.50 -1.86 -2.26
N GLN A 31 -6.76 -0.54 -2.30
CA GLN A 31 -6.68 0.26 -3.51
C GLN A 31 -5.27 0.24 -4.12
N LEU A 32 -4.23 0.37 -3.30
CA LEU A 32 -2.84 0.18 -3.76
C LEU A 32 -2.62 -1.20 -4.37
N GLY A 33 -3.14 -2.25 -3.75
CA GLY A 33 -3.08 -3.62 -4.31
C GLY A 33 -3.79 -3.76 -5.66
N ASN A 34 -4.84 -2.97 -5.90
CA ASN A 34 -5.58 -3.00 -7.16
C ASN A 34 -4.85 -2.27 -8.29
N ILE A 35 -4.12 -1.20 -8.00
CA ILE A 35 -3.32 -0.45 -8.99
C ILE A 35 -2.32 -1.36 -9.71
N SER A 36 -1.80 -2.40 -9.05
CA SER A 36 -1.01 -3.47 -9.67
C SER A 36 0.23 -3.01 -10.47
N THR A 37 0.83 -1.87 -10.09
CA THR A 37 2.09 -1.37 -10.68
C THR A 37 3.30 -1.60 -9.76
N ARG A 38 4.52 -1.44 -10.29
CA ARG A 38 5.75 -1.51 -9.51
C ARG A 38 5.79 -0.48 -8.39
N GLU A 39 5.26 0.71 -8.61
CA GLU A 39 5.24 1.78 -7.61
C GLU A 39 4.25 1.48 -6.50
N ALA A 40 3.08 0.91 -6.83
CA ALA A 40 2.13 0.45 -5.82
C ALA A 40 2.71 -0.71 -4.99
N PHE A 41 3.44 -1.62 -5.62
CA PHE A 41 4.18 -2.67 -4.91
C PHE A 41 5.19 -2.09 -3.91
N LEU A 42 6.01 -1.12 -4.33
CA LEU A 42 6.97 -0.46 -3.44
C LEU A 42 6.29 0.27 -2.29
N ALA A 43 5.18 0.99 -2.56
CA ALA A 43 4.40 1.67 -1.54
C ALA A 43 3.80 0.69 -0.51
N LEU A 44 3.33 -0.49 -0.94
CA LEU A 44 2.84 -1.53 -0.05
C LEU A 44 3.94 -2.10 0.85
N LEU A 45 5.18 -2.23 0.34
CA LEU A 45 6.33 -2.63 1.16
C LEU A 45 6.73 -1.54 2.16
N GLU A 46 6.70 -0.27 1.76
CA GLU A 46 6.91 0.88 2.67
C GLU A 46 5.88 0.85 3.81
N LEU A 47 4.61 0.60 3.52
CA LEU A 47 3.54 0.47 4.53
C LEU A 47 3.74 -0.75 5.45
N ALA A 48 4.14 -1.89 4.90
CA ALA A 48 4.44 -3.08 5.69
C ALA A 48 5.62 -2.87 6.67
N ALA A 49 6.60 -2.05 6.28
CA ALA A 49 7.74 -1.68 7.10
C ALA A 49 7.43 -0.55 8.10
N ASN A 50 6.28 0.12 7.98
CA ASN A 50 5.91 1.23 8.85
C ASN A 50 5.51 0.72 10.24
N GLU A 51 6.40 0.89 11.23
CA GLU A 51 6.16 0.51 12.63
C GLU A 51 5.06 1.32 13.32
N GLY A 52 4.65 2.47 12.76
CA GLY A 52 3.53 3.26 13.24
C GLY A 52 2.16 2.69 12.89
N LEU A 53 2.07 1.80 11.90
CA LEU A 53 0.84 1.10 11.56
C LEU A 53 0.62 -0.12 12.44
N ILE A 54 -0.65 -0.48 12.65
CA ILE A 54 -0.98 -1.69 13.40
C ILE A 54 -0.59 -2.95 12.60
N THR A 55 -0.23 -4.03 13.31
CA THR A 55 0.23 -5.29 12.72
C THR A 55 -0.70 -5.80 11.62
N LYS A 56 -2.03 -5.71 11.81
CA LYS A 56 -3.01 -6.17 10.82
C LYS A 56 -2.94 -5.41 9.50
N GLU A 57 -2.67 -4.10 9.53
CA GLU A 57 -2.55 -3.27 8.32
C GLU A 57 -1.24 -3.58 7.60
N ARG A 58 -0.16 -3.78 8.37
CA ARG A 58 1.14 -4.18 7.82
C ARG A 58 1.07 -5.56 7.15
N ASP A 59 0.40 -6.52 7.78
CA ASP A 59 0.16 -7.85 7.21
C ASP A 59 -0.69 -7.80 5.95
N LEU A 60 -1.73 -6.94 5.94
CA LEU A 60 -2.55 -6.71 4.75
C LEU A 60 -1.72 -6.11 3.62
N ALA A 61 -0.85 -5.14 3.91
CA ALA A 61 0.03 -4.53 2.92
C ALA A 61 0.99 -5.55 2.31
N LEU A 62 1.58 -6.46 3.11
CA LEU A 62 2.39 -7.58 2.60
C LEU A 62 1.59 -8.53 1.72
N LYS A 63 0.36 -8.86 2.11
CA LYS A 63 -0.53 -9.72 1.32
C LYS A 63 -0.82 -9.08 -0.04
N LYS A 64 -1.16 -7.79 -0.07
CA LYS A 64 -1.41 -7.05 -1.31
C LYS A 64 -0.16 -6.90 -2.17
N ALA A 65 1.01 -6.66 -1.57
CA ALA A 65 2.28 -6.62 -2.31
C ALA A 65 2.54 -7.96 -3.03
N ARG A 66 2.31 -9.09 -2.34
CA ARG A 66 2.41 -10.42 -2.94
C ARG A 66 1.41 -10.64 -4.08
N GLU A 67 0.19 -10.14 -3.96
CA GLU A 67 -0.82 -10.20 -5.03
C GLU A 67 -0.40 -9.42 -6.28
N VAL A 68 0.15 -8.20 -6.10
CA VAL A 68 0.70 -7.41 -7.21
C VAL A 68 1.81 -8.16 -7.92
N LEU A 69 2.78 -8.70 -7.18
CA LEU A 69 3.89 -9.47 -7.75
C LEU A 69 3.38 -10.65 -8.62
N LYS A 70 2.39 -11.41 -8.11
CA LYS A 70 1.80 -12.53 -8.87
C LYS A 70 1.11 -12.08 -10.15
N ARG A 71 0.44 -10.93 -10.14
CA ARG A 71 -0.26 -10.39 -11.33
C ARG A 71 0.68 -9.86 -12.38
N THR A 72 1.78 -9.24 -11.98
CA THR A 72 2.78 -8.68 -12.92
C THR A 72 3.74 -9.76 -13.47
N SER A 73 3.78 -10.94 -12.86
CA SER A 73 4.63 -12.06 -13.31
C SER A 73 3.94 -13.00 -14.31
N LEU A 74 2.68 -12.74 -14.68
CA LEU A 74 1.88 -13.45 -15.67
C LEU A 74 1.77 -12.61 -16.94
#